data_AF-V5GC61-F1
#
_entry.id   AF-V5GC61-F1
#
_cell.length_a   1.000
_cell.length_b   1.000
_cell.length_c   1.000
_cell.angle_alpha   90.00
_cell.angle_beta   90.00
_cell.angle_gamma   90.00
#
_symmetry.space_group_name_H-M   'P 1'
#
loop_
_entity.id
_entity.type
_entity.pdbx_description
1 polymer ?
#
loop_
_entity_poly.entity_id
_entity_poly.type
_entity_poly.pdbx_seq_one_letter_code
_entity_poly.pdbx_strand_id
1 'polypeptide(L)'
;NQKELSRLEKHKDKETEEFVAVYDLQAVLPCPRGNTSSFYYVSKLNVFNFTIYNIKDNSVACYVWHEGQGNRGANEIGSCVLRYLENINDIVDSPKNIIFYSDNCAGQQKNKFLLSLYVHAVRNLSKIKSITHKYLITGHTQNEGDNAHSLIERNVKRA
;
A
#
# COMPACT_ATOMS: atom_id res chain seq x y z
N ASN A 1 16.21 -2.90 21.70
CA ASN A 1 16.00 -1.76 20.79
C ASN A 1 14.73 -2.02 19.98
N GLN A 2 13.75 -1.11 19.97
CA GLN A 2 12.41 -1.36 19.39
C GLN A 2 12.44 -1.62 17.88
N LYS A 3 13.37 -0.97 17.16
CA LYS A 3 13.60 -1.18 15.73
C LYS A 3 13.97 -2.63 15.38
N GLU A 4 14.85 -3.24 16.18
CA GLU A 4 15.29 -4.62 15.97
C GLU A 4 14.17 -5.62 16.24
N LEU A 5 13.34 -5.37 17.25
CA LEU A 5 12.16 -6.19 17.55
C LEU A 5 11.15 -6.17 16.39
N SER A 6 10.88 -4.99 15.82
CA SER A 6 9.98 -4.85 14.66
C SER A 6 10.51 -5.60 13.43
N ARG A 7 11.83 -5.58 13.20
CA ARG A 7 12.47 -6.32 12.11
C ARG A 7 12.38 -7.83 12.32
N LEU A 8 12.65 -8.30 13.53
CA LEU A 8 12.55 -9.72 13.89
C LEU A 8 11.11 -10.23 13.73
N GLU A 9 10.12 -9.45 14.16
CA GLU A 9 8.71 -9.79 13.99
C GLU A 9 8.33 -9.90 12.51
N LYS A 10 8.74 -8.93 11.69
CA LYS A 10 8.48 -8.95 10.25
C LYS A 10 9.18 -10.10 9.54
N HIS A 11 10.39 -10.45 9.97
CA HIS A 11 11.10 -11.62 9.46
C HIS A 11 10.36 -12.93 9.81
N LYS A 12 9.92 -13.06 11.06
CA LYS A 12 9.14 -14.20 11.52
C LYS A 12 7.83 -14.35 10.75
N ASP A 13 7.12 -13.25 10.54
CA ASP A 13 5.88 -13.25 9.76
C ASP A 13 6.14 -13.68 8.31
N LYS A 14 7.23 -13.19 7.69
CA LYS A 14 7.64 -13.57 6.33
C LYS A 14 7.90 -15.08 6.20
N GLU A 15 8.48 -15.69 7.22
CA GLU A 15 8.73 -17.14 7.25
C GLU A 15 7.44 -17.94 7.50
N THR A 16 6.55 -17.42 8.34
CA THR A 16 5.35 -18.13 8.80
C THR A 16 4.22 -18.09 7.79
N GLU A 17 3.97 -16.93 7.20
CA GLU A 17 2.81 -16.70 6.34
C GLU A 17 3.23 -16.50 4.87
N GLU A 18 2.33 -16.84 3.96
CA GLU A 18 2.55 -16.68 2.52
C GLU A 18 2.33 -15.24 2.06
N PHE A 19 1.29 -14.59 2.62
CA PHE A 19 0.92 -13.22 2.26
C PHE A 19 1.27 -12.26 3.37
N VAL A 20 2.46 -11.68 3.27
CA VAL A 20 2.92 -10.59 4.13
C VAL A 20 3.22 -9.39 3.25
N ALA A 21 2.40 -8.36 3.33
CA ALA A 21 2.50 -7.20 2.46
C ALA A 21 2.59 -5.90 3.25
N VAL A 22 3.33 -4.93 2.71
CA VAL A 22 3.33 -3.56 3.22
C VAL A 22 2.60 -2.69 2.23
N TYR A 23 1.67 -1.86 2.71
CA TYR A 23 1.09 -0.85 1.85
C TYR A 23 1.53 0.56 2.24
N ASP A 24 1.71 1.39 1.23
CA ASP A 24 2.13 2.77 1.38
C ASP A 24 1.56 3.66 0.28
N LEU A 25 1.41 4.95 0.58
CA LEU A 25 0.87 5.93 -0.32
C LEU A 25 1.94 6.96 -0.67
N GLN A 26 2.44 6.87 -1.90
CA GLN A 26 3.52 7.71 -2.40
C GLN A 26 3.19 9.21 -2.27
N ALA A 27 4.23 10.04 -2.18
CA ALA A 27 4.11 11.49 -2.33
C ALA A 27 3.36 11.85 -3.63
N VAL A 28 2.56 12.91 -3.58
CA VAL A 28 1.72 13.33 -4.72
C VAL A 28 2.59 13.59 -5.95
N LEU A 29 2.16 13.05 -7.09
CA LEU A 29 2.81 13.16 -8.37
C LEU A 29 2.08 14.22 -9.21
N PRO A 30 2.45 15.51 -9.15
CA PRO A 30 1.87 16.52 -10.03
C PRO A 30 2.16 16.19 -11.49
N CYS A 31 1.14 16.28 -12.35
CA CYS A 31 1.20 15.98 -13.78
C CYS A 31 0.49 17.09 -14.59
N PRO A 32 1.03 17.57 -15.72
CA PRO A 32 2.27 17.11 -16.36
C PRO A 32 3.52 17.65 -15.65
N ARG A 33 4.64 16.91 -15.74
CA ARG A 33 5.97 17.34 -15.25
C ARG A 33 6.84 17.76 -16.43
N GLY A 34 7.65 18.79 -16.23
CA GLY A 34 8.58 19.31 -17.22
C GLY A 34 9.54 20.31 -16.61
N ASN A 35 10.75 20.40 -17.17
CA ASN A 35 11.79 21.32 -16.70
C ASN A 35 11.73 22.70 -17.37
N THR A 36 10.78 22.93 -18.27
CA THR A 36 10.61 24.22 -18.93
C THR A 36 9.83 25.18 -18.05
N SER A 37 10.23 26.46 -18.05
CA SER A 37 9.58 27.52 -17.26
C SER A 37 8.09 27.68 -17.57
N SER A 38 7.64 27.28 -18.78
CA SER A 38 6.23 27.26 -19.16
C SER A 38 5.36 26.39 -18.26
N PHE A 39 5.89 25.30 -17.68
CA PHE A 39 5.14 24.42 -16.78
C PHE A 39 4.84 25.05 -15.41
N TYR A 40 5.43 26.20 -15.10
CA TYR A 40 5.07 26.97 -13.92
C TYR A 40 3.65 27.56 -14.03
N TYR A 41 3.21 27.89 -15.25
CA TYR A 41 1.93 28.57 -15.50
C TYR A 41 0.78 27.62 -15.86
N VAL A 42 1.05 26.31 -15.96
CA VAL A 42 0.03 25.31 -16.27
C VAL A 42 -0.50 24.69 -14.98
N SER A 43 -1.83 24.54 -14.88
CA SER A 43 -2.46 23.81 -13.80
C SER A 43 -2.00 22.35 -13.80
N LYS A 44 -1.41 21.91 -12.67
CA LYS A 44 -0.96 20.53 -12.50
C LYS A 44 -2.03 19.72 -11.81
N LEU A 45 -2.37 18.59 -12.41
CA LEU A 45 -3.24 17.59 -11.87
C LEU A 45 -2.49 16.78 -10.80
N ASN A 46 -3.10 16.60 -9.63
CA ASN A 46 -2.54 15.71 -8.63
C ASN A 46 -2.81 14.25 -9.02
N VAL A 47 -1.74 13.47 -9.18
CA VAL A 47 -1.80 12.01 -9.37
C VAL A 47 -1.34 11.34 -8.08
N PHE A 48 -2.09 10.32 -7.68
CA PHE A 48 -1.86 9.51 -6.50
C PHE A 48 -1.46 8.11 -6.90
N ASN A 49 -0.52 7.53 -6.14
CA ASN A 49 -0.08 6.16 -6.34
C ASN A 49 -0.05 5.44 -4.99
N PHE A 50 -0.95 4.47 -4.82
CA PHE A 50 -0.98 3.59 -3.67
C PHE A 50 -0.36 2.25 -4.05
N THR A 51 0.60 1.79 -3.24
CA THR A 51 1.35 0.58 -3.54
C THR A 51 1.16 -0.44 -2.44
N ILE A 52 1.00 -1.71 -2.82
CA ILE A 52 1.02 -2.85 -1.92
C ILE A 52 2.17 -3.75 -2.35
N TYR A 53 3.19 -3.87 -1.50
CA TYR A 53 4.40 -4.65 -1.73
C TYR A 53 4.33 -5.96 -0.96
N ASN A 54 4.29 -7.09 -1.66
CA ASN A 54 4.39 -8.41 -1.04
C ASN A 54 5.87 -8.71 -0.74
N ILE A 55 6.20 -8.85 0.54
CA ILE A 55 7.58 -9.04 1.02
C ILE A 55 8.13 -10.42 0.66
N LYS A 56 7.27 -11.42 0.48
CA LYS A 56 7.68 -12.79 0.18
C LYS A 56 8.04 -12.94 -1.29
N ASP A 57 7.14 -12.48 -2.16
CA ASP A 57 7.27 -12.63 -3.61
C ASP A 57 8.05 -11.48 -4.27
N ASN A 58 8.37 -10.43 -3.50
CA ASN A 58 8.92 -9.16 -4.00
C ASN A 58 8.08 -8.54 -5.13
N SER A 59 6.78 -8.79 -5.14
CA SER A 59 5.84 -8.24 -6.11
C SER A 59 5.23 -6.95 -5.59
N VAL A 60 4.93 -6.02 -6.50
CA VAL A 60 4.30 -4.74 -6.17
C VAL A 60 3.03 -4.55 -7.00
N ALA A 61 1.93 -4.30 -6.32
CA ALA A 61 0.69 -3.84 -6.93
C ALA A 61 0.62 -2.31 -6.81
N CYS A 62 0.55 -1.60 -7.94
CA CYS A 62 0.42 -0.14 -8.00
C CYS A 62 -1.00 0.24 -8.42
N TYR A 63 -1.65 1.07 -7.61
CA TYR A 63 -2.96 1.63 -7.89
C TYR A 63 -2.80 3.13 -8.11
N VAL A 64 -2.97 3.55 -9.36
CA VAL A 64 -2.75 4.94 -9.79
C VAL A 64 -4.07 5.57 -10.19
N TRP A 65 -4.37 6.74 -9.65
CA TRP A 65 -5.53 7.56 -10.03
C TRP A 65 -5.19 9.04 -9.89
N HIS A 66 -5.98 9.90 -10.53
CA HIS A 66 -5.83 11.35 -10.39
C HIS A 66 -6.97 11.97 -9.57
N GLU A 67 -6.79 13.21 -9.11
CA GLU A 67 -7.76 13.92 -8.26
C GLU A 67 -9.15 14.11 -8.88
N GLY A 68 -9.27 13.99 -10.20
CA GLY A 68 -10.55 14.00 -10.90
C GLY A 68 -11.31 12.65 -10.86
N GLN A 69 -10.64 11.56 -10.50
CA GLN A 69 -11.23 10.23 -10.34
C GLN A 69 -11.60 9.91 -8.90
N GLY A 70 -10.83 10.41 -7.94
CA GLY A 70 -11.03 10.11 -6.53
C GLY A 70 -10.10 10.91 -5.64
N ASN A 71 -10.43 10.93 -4.35
CA ASN A 71 -9.62 11.64 -3.37
C ASN A 71 -8.44 10.79 -2.89
N ARG A 72 -7.71 11.29 -1.89
CA ARG A 72 -6.60 10.60 -1.23
C ARG A 72 -7.01 10.02 0.12
N GLY A 73 -8.29 9.64 0.26
CA GLY A 73 -8.92 9.31 1.53
C GLY A 73 -8.90 7.82 1.86
N ALA A 74 -9.46 7.49 3.02
CA ALA A 74 -9.60 6.11 3.50
C ALA A 74 -10.44 5.22 2.57
N ASN A 75 -11.40 5.79 1.85
CA ASN A 75 -12.28 5.04 0.94
C ASN A 75 -11.54 4.60 -0.32
N GLU A 76 -10.73 5.48 -0.91
CA GLU A 76 -9.92 5.14 -2.08
C GLU A 76 -8.84 4.11 -1.73
N ILE A 77 -8.18 4.29 -0.59
CA ILE A 77 -7.23 3.30 -0.05
C ILE A 77 -7.94 1.96 0.20
N GLY A 78 -9.11 1.99 0.85
CA GLY A 78 -9.90 0.79 1.11
C GLY A 78 -10.32 0.08 -0.17
N SER A 79 -10.69 0.81 -1.22
CA SER A 79 -11.02 0.23 -2.52
C SER A 79 -9.82 -0.49 -3.15
N CYS A 80 -8.62 0.09 -3.04
CA CYS A 80 -7.39 -0.55 -3.52
C CYS A 80 -7.05 -1.81 -2.72
N VAL A 81 -7.20 -1.77 -1.40
CA VAL A 81 -6.97 -2.93 -0.53
C VAL A 81 -7.99 -4.03 -0.79
N LEU A 82 -9.26 -3.70 -1.00
CA LEU A 82 -10.29 -4.67 -1.35
C LEU A 82 -9.95 -5.37 -2.67
N ARG A 83 -9.63 -4.59 -3.70
CA ARG A 83 -9.25 -5.14 -5.01
C ARG A 83 -8.03 -6.05 -4.92
N TYR A 84 -7.07 -5.72 -4.06
CA TYR A 84 -5.93 -6.60 -3.79
C TYR A 84 -6.35 -7.91 -3.13
N LEU A 85 -7.25 -7.88 -2.15
CA LEU A 85 -7.77 -9.06 -1.46
C LEU A 85 -8.63 -9.93 -2.39
N GLU A 86 -9.44 -9.33 -3.25
CA GLU A 86 -10.21 -10.02 -4.30
C GLU A 86 -9.27 -10.76 -5.25
N ASN A 87 -8.22 -10.10 -5.75
CA ASN A 87 -7.21 -10.73 -6.59
C ASN A 87 -6.54 -11.91 -5.87
N ILE A 88 -6.19 -11.78 -4.58
CA ILE A 88 -5.63 -12.90 -3.80
C ILE A 88 -6.65 -14.04 -3.71
N ASN A 89 -7.89 -13.74 -3.38
CA ASN A 89 -8.96 -14.74 -3.29
C ASN A 89 -9.13 -15.50 -4.61
N ASP A 90 -8.97 -14.84 -5.74
CA ASP A 90 -9.12 -15.50 -7.05
C ASP A 90 -7.95 -16.44 -7.36
N ILE A 91 -6.72 -16.08 -6.99
CA ILE A 91 -5.51 -16.87 -7.34
C ILE A 91 -5.18 -18.01 -6.36
N VAL A 92 -5.59 -17.93 -5.09
CA VAL A 92 -5.21 -18.95 -4.09
C VAL A 92 -6.16 -20.14 -4.10
N ASP A 93 -5.61 -21.34 -3.92
CA ASP A 93 -6.41 -22.57 -3.92
C ASP A 93 -7.01 -22.93 -2.55
N SER A 94 -6.49 -22.34 -1.48
CA SER A 94 -6.91 -22.63 -0.10
C SER A 94 -6.94 -21.36 0.75
N PRO A 95 -7.73 -21.33 1.85
CA PRO A 95 -7.84 -20.16 2.70
C PRO A 95 -6.50 -19.72 3.30
N LYS A 96 -6.17 -18.43 3.18
CA LYS A 96 -4.90 -17.85 3.65
C LYS A 96 -5.10 -16.83 4.78
N ASN A 97 -4.12 -16.75 5.67
CA ASN A 97 -3.97 -15.60 6.56
C ASN A 97 -3.19 -14.53 5.82
N ILE A 98 -3.60 -13.28 5.99
CA ILE A 98 -2.96 -12.13 5.36
C ILE A 98 -2.45 -11.21 6.46
N ILE A 99 -1.18 -10.84 6.37
CA ILE A 99 -0.56 -9.88 7.26
C ILE A 99 -0.25 -8.61 6.47
N PHE A 100 -0.87 -7.51 6.88
CA PHE A 100 -0.54 -6.18 6.38
C PHE A 100 0.33 -5.43 7.37
N TYR A 101 1.33 -4.73 6.83
CA TYR A 101 2.08 -3.71 7.52
C TYR A 101 1.77 -2.35 6.90
N SER A 102 1.75 -1.32 7.73
CA SER A 102 1.60 0.05 7.23
C SER A 102 2.13 1.07 8.22
N ASP A 103 2.34 2.30 7.76
CA ASP A 103 2.67 3.41 8.66
C ASP A 103 1.50 3.73 9.61
N ASN A 104 1.82 4.30 10.77
CA ASN A 104 0.83 4.65 11.79
C ASN A 104 0.10 5.97 11.46
N CYS A 105 -0.41 6.11 10.23
CA CYS A 105 -1.15 7.28 9.78
C CYS A 105 -2.65 7.13 10.07
N ALA A 106 -3.14 7.84 11.08
CA ALA A 106 -4.54 7.81 11.52
C ALA A 106 -5.56 8.16 10.40
N GLY A 107 -5.28 9.20 9.62
CA GLY A 107 -6.20 9.68 8.59
C GLY A 107 -6.40 8.69 7.45
N GLN A 108 -5.37 7.93 7.10
CA GLN A 108 -5.37 7.08 5.91
C GLN A 108 -5.52 5.60 6.23
N GLN A 109 -4.77 5.11 7.22
CA GLN A 109 -4.52 3.68 7.40
C GLN A 109 -5.08 3.14 8.72
N LYS A 110 -5.25 4.00 9.73
CA LYS A 110 -5.78 3.62 11.05
C LYS A 110 -7.12 4.30 11.33
N ASN A 111 -8.15 3.86 10.60
CA ASN A 111 -9.51 4.36 10.72
C ASN A 111 -10.55 3.23 10.67
N LYS A 112 -11.79 3.55 11.06
CA LYS A 112 -12.90 2.60 11.08
C LYS A 112 -13.25 2.03 9.70
N PHE A 113 -13.01 2.77 8.62
CA PHE A 113 -13.37 2.34 7.27
C PHE A 113 -12.51 1.14 6.83
N LEU A 114 -11.20 1.19 7.07
CA LEU A 114 -10.32 0.04 6.80
C LEU A 114 -10.63 -1.17 7.67
N LEU A 115 -10.93 -0.96 8.96
CA LEU A 115 -11.31 -2.08 9.83
C LEU A 115 -12.63 -2.72 9.36
N SER A 116 -13.64 -1.91 9.02
CA SER A 116 -14.90 -2.39 8.44
C SER A 116 -14.67 -3.13 7.13
N LEU A 117 -13.74 -2.66 6.29
CA LEU A 117 -13.35 -3.34 5.07
C LEU A 117 -12.75 -4.72 5.35
N TYR A 118 -11.83 -4.83 6.32
CA TYR A 118 -11.24 -6.13 6.66
C TYR A 118 -12.29 -7.12 7.15
N VAL A 119 -13.24 -6.68 7.99
CA VAL A 119 -14.36 -7.51 8.43
C VAL A 119 -15.23 -7.93 7.24
N HIS A 120 -15.49 -7.01 6.31
CA HIS A 120 -16.23 -7.31 5.10
C HIS A 120 -15.51 -8.34 4.23
N ALA A 121 -14.20 -8.16 3.99
CA ALA A 121 -13.38 -9.06 3.18
C ALA A 121 -13.35 -10.48 3.77
N VAL A 122 -13.05 -10.63 5.07
CA VAL A 122 -13.01 -11.95 5.72
C VAL A 122 -14.38 -12.66 5.69
N ARG A 123 -15.49 -11.90 5.72
CA ARG A 123 -16.84 -12.48 5.67
C ARG A 123 -17.28 -12.91 4.27
N ASN A 124 -16.85 -12.19 3.24
CA ASN A 124 -17.36 -12.37 1.87
C ASN A 124 -16.37 -13.09 0.94
N LEU A 125 -15.07 -13.04 1.23
CA LEU A 125 -14.03 -13.70 0.45
C LEU A 125 -13.67 -15.03 1.12
N SER A 126 -14.18 -16.13 0.58
CA SER A 126 -14.11 -17.46 1.19
C SER A 126 -12.69 -17.99 1.42
N LYS A 127 -11.71 -17.49 0.66
CA LYS A 127 -10.30 -17.89 0.78
C LYS A 127 -9.45 -16.91 1.60
N ILE A 128 -10.08 -15.91 2.22
CA ILE A 128 -9.41 -14.99 3.14
C ILE A 128 -9.77 -15.39 4.57
N LYS A 129 -8.93 -16.20 5.20
CA LYS A 129 -9.21 -16.79 6.51
C LYS A 129 -9.12 -15.76 7.64
N SER A 130 -8.10 -14.92 7.61
CA SER A 130 -7.89 -13.87 8.60
C SER A 130 -7.05 -12.74 8.01
N ILE A 131 -7.25 -11.53 8.53
CA ILE A 131 -6.45 -10.36 8.21
C ILE A 131 -5.88 -9.81 9.51
N THR A 132 -4.56 -9.72 9.59
CA THR A 132 -3.84 -9.08 10.68
C THR A 132 -3.18 -7.81 10.14
N HIS A 133 -3.45 -6.66 10.76
CA HIS A 133 -2.86 -5.40 10.34
C HIS A 133 -1.98 -4.83 11.45
N LYS A 134 -0.68 -4.78 11.18
CA LYS A 134 0.38 -4.30 12.08
C LYS A 134 0.82 -2.90 11.66
N TYR A 135 0.93 -2.01 12.64
CA TYR A 135 1.37 -0.63 12.42
C TYR A 135 2.85 -0.49 12.74
N LEU A 136 3.60 0.12 11.82
CA LEU A 136 5.02 0.39 12.01
C LEU A 136 5.23 1.47 13.07
N ILE A 137 6.31 1.33 13.84
CA ILE A 137 6.71 2.30 14.85
C ILE A 137 7.23 3.55 14.15
N THR A 138 6.72 4.71 14.54
CA THR A 138 7.10 6.02 14.01
C THR A 138 8.61 6.24 14.09
N GLY A 139 9.26 6.63 12.99
CA GLY A 139 10.70 6.92 12.93
C GLY A 139 11.59 5.70 12.69
N HIS A 140 11.01 4.51 12.51
CA HIS A 140 11.74 3.26 12.24
C HIS A 140 11.28 2.55 10.96
N THR A 141 10.61 3.28 10.08
CA THR A 141 10.13 2.84 8.78
C THR A 141 11.32 2.64 7.83
N GLN A 142 11.77 1.40 7.67
CA GLN A 142 12.43 0.95 6.44
C GLN A 142 11.41 0.09 5.73
N ASN A 143 10.73 0.67 4.75
CA ASN A 143 9.69 -0.02 4.03
C ASN A 143 10.31 -0.61 2.76
N GLU A 144 10.15 -1.92 2.49
CA GLU A 144 10.60 -2.45 1.19
C GLU A 144 9.82 -1.81 0.03
N GLY A 145 8.64 -1.24 0.31
CA GLY A 145 7.89 -0.38 -0.62
C GLY A 145 8.64 0.89 -1.05
N ASP A 146 9.56 1.42 -0.24
CA ASP A 146 10.35 2.62 -0.57
C ASP A 146 11.23 2.41 -1.82
N ASN A 147 11.66 1.16 -2.05
CA ASN A 147 12.41 0.80 -3.25
C ASN A 147 11.56 0.94 -4.51
N ALA A 148 10.28 0.55 -4.45
CA ALA A 148 9.36 0.68 -5.57
C ALA A 148 9.11 2.17 -5.89
N HIS A 149 8.88 3.00 -4.88
CA HIS A 149 8.68 4.44 -5.08
C HIS A 149 9.93 5.12 -5.63
N SER A 150 11.11 4.78 -5.09
CA SER A 150 12.39 5.30 -5.58
C SER A 150 12.62 4.95 -7.05
N LEU A 151 12.25 3.74 -7.46
CA LEU A 151 12.32 3.31 -8.86
C LEU A 151 11.34 4.11 -9.74
N ILE A 152 10.10 4.30 -9.28
CA ILE A 152 9.09 5.09 -9.99
C ILE A 152 9.58 6.52 -10.17
N GLU A 153 10.05 7.17 -9.10
CA GLU A 153 10.55 8.55 -9.16
C GLU A 153 11.74 8.72 -10.08
N ARG A 154 12.66 7.75 -10.08
CA ARG A 154 13.81 7.75 -10.99
C ARG A 154 13.37 7.66 -12.45
N ASN A 155 12.38 6.84 -12.77
CA ASN A 155 11.86 6.73 -14.12
C ASN A 155 11.08 7.99 -14.53
N VAL A 156 10.29 8.56 -13.63
CA VAL A 156 9.57 9.83 -13.88
C VAL A 156 10.54 11.00 -14.12
N LYS A 157 11.73 11.02 -13.50
CA LYS A 157 12.76 12.03 -13.78
C LYS A 157 13.48 11.85 -15.12
N ARG A 158 13.43 10.65 -15.71
CA ARG A 158 14.08 10.34 -16.98
C ARG A 158 13.19 10.61 -18.20
N ALA A 159 11.88 10.53 -18.00
CA ALA A 159 10.86 10.88 -19.00
C ALA A 159 10.81 12.40 -19.22
#